data_AF-A0A3D2S543-F1
#
_entry.id   AF-A0A3D2S543-F1
#
_cell.length_a   1.000
_cell.length_b   1.000
_cell.length_c   1.000
_cell.angle_alpha   90.00
_cell.angle_beta   90.00
_cell.angle_gamma   90.00
#
_symmetry.space_group_name_H-M   'P 1'
#
loop_
_entity.id
_entity.type
_entity.pdbx_description
1 polymer ?
#
loop_
_entity_poly.entity_id
_entity_poly.type
_entity_poly.pdbx_seq_one_letter_code
_entity_poly.pdbx_strand_id
1 'polypeptide(L)' 'NISEVDGKLRVTFEHHPDLYGELEPLGENEEFVCTYNQIIYGVKKVRFKVEDGKVVKYQMQVADFIDRMRYTFDRITK' A
#
# COMPACT_ATOMS: atom_id res chain seq x y z
N ASN A 1 -3.87 6.53 1.55
CA ASN A 1 -5.30 6.17 1.58
C ASN A 1 -5.55 4.92 0.75
N ILE A 2 -6.55 4.11 1.07
CA ILE A 2 -6.91 2.90 0.30
C ILE A 2 -8.38 3.00 -0.12
N SER A 3 -8.65 2.67 -1.37
CA SER A 3 -9.98 2.72 -1.99
C SER A 3 -10.14 1.61 -3.03
N GLU A 4 -11.38 1.17 -3.27
CA GLU A 4 -11.70 0.29 -4.39
C GLU A 4 -11.93 1.12 -5.66
N VAL A 5 -11.29 0.74 -6.76
CA VAL A 5 -11.42 1.35 -8.09
C VAL A 5 -11.53 0.23 -9.10
N ASP A 6 -12.62 0.17 -9.85
CA ASP A 6 -12.90 -0.87 -10.87
C ASP A 6 -12.75 -2.31 -10.34
N GLY A 7 -13.19 -2.56 -9.10
CA GLY A 7 -13.10 -3.87 -8.45
C GLY A 7 -11.67 -4.24 -7.97
N LYS A 8 -10.71 -3.32 -8.07
CA LYS A 8 -9.35 -3.47 -7.55
C LYS A 8 -9.12 -2.60 -6.32
N LEU A 9 -8.32 -3.09 -5.39
CA LEU A 9 -7.84 -2.28 -4.27
C LEU A 9 -6.69 -1.39 -4.74
N ARG A 10 -6.78 -0.08 -4.47
CA ARG A 10 -5.75 0.90 -4.79
C ARG A 10 -5.31 1.65 -3.54
N VAL A 11 -4.00 1.80 -3.38
CA VAL A 11 -3.37 2.67 -2.37
C VAL A 11 -2.86 3.95 -3.02
N THR A 12 -3.12 5.08 -2.39
CA THR A 12 -2.64 6.41 -2.77
C THR A 12 -1.84 7.04 -1.64
N PHE A 13 -0.93 7.94 -1.97
CA PHE A 13 0.01 8.54 -1.03
C PHE A 13 -0.26 10.04 -0.92
N GLU A 14 -0.54 10.54 0.28
CA GLU A 14 -0.94 11.94 0.48
C GLU A 14 0.11 12.94 -0.02
N HIS A 15 1.39 12.62 0.16
CA HIS A 15 2.50 13.45 -0.32
C HIS A 15 2.93 13.14 -1.77
N HIS A 16 2.34 12.13 -2.42
CA HIS A 16 2.62 11.75 -3.80
C HIS A 16 1.30 11.46 -4.55
N PRO A 17 0.55 12.49 -4.96
CA PRO A 17 -0.79 12.35 -5.54
C PRO A 17 -0.79 11.56 -6.87
N ASP A 18 0.32 11.61 -7.61
CA ASP A 18 0.49 10.88 -8.88
C ASP A 18 1.01 9.44 -8.70
N LEU A 19 1.35 9.06 -7.46
CA LEU A 19 1.78 7.71 -7.13
C LEU A 19 0.59 6.92 -6.59
N TYR A 20 0.36 5.75 -7.16
CA TYR A 20 -0.57 4.79 -6.60
C TYR A 20 -0.05 3.36 -6.77
N GLY A 21 -0.50 2.49 -5.88
CA GLY A 21 -0.26 1.05 -5.97
C GLY A 21 -1.56 0.29 -6.13
N GLU A 22 -1.60 -0.68 -7.03
CA GLU A 22 -2.67 -1.68 -7.09
C GLU A 22 -2.32 -2.83 -6.15
N LEU A 23 -3.29 -3.24 -5.33
CA LEU A 23 -3.13 -4.23 -4.29
C LEU A 23 -3.85 -5.52 -4.68
N GLU A 24 -3.10 -6.61 -4.71
CA GLU A 24 -3.61 -7.95 -4.99
C GLU A 24 -3.37 -8.85 -3.77
N PRO A 25 -4.39 -9.55 -3.25
CA PRO A 25 -4.24 -10.41 -2.08
C PRO A 25 -3.34 -11.62 -2.39
N LEU A 26 -2.42 -11.94 -1.48
CA LEU A 26 -1.60 -13.14 -1.50
C LEU A 26 -2.18 -14.19 -0.55
N GLY A 27 -3.20 -14.90 -1.02
CA GLY A 27 -3.79 -16.03 -0.28
C GLY A 27 -4.60 -15.62 0.95
N GLU A 28 -4.58 -16.46 2.00
CA GLU A 28 -5.48 -16.35 3.17
C GLU A 28 -4.99 -15.39 4.27
N ASN A 29 -3.87 -14.70 4.06
CA ASN A 29 -3.28 -13.82 5.07
C ASN A 29 -3.37 -12.35 4.66
N GLU A 30 -3.18 -11.48 5.63
CA GLU A 30 -2.96 -10.02 5.56
C GLU A 30 -1.85 -9.54 4.58
N GLU A 31 -1.39 -10.40 3.68
CA GLU A 31 -0.33 -10.16 2.71
C GLU A 31 -0.92 -9.80 1.36
N PHE A 32 -0.34 -8.78 0.75
CA PHE A 32 -0.74 -8.27 -0.54
C PHE A 32 0.50 -8.01 -1.40
N VAL A 33 0.36 -8.13 -2.71
CA VAL A 33 1.29 -7.56 -3.68
C VAL A 33 0.83 -6.15 -4.01
N CYS A 34 1.71 -5.17 -3.84
CA CYS A 34 1.54 -3.81 -4.30
C CYS A 34 2.33 -3.61 -5.60
N THR A 35 1.63 -3.36 -6.69
CA THR A 35 2.21 -3.01 -7.98
C THR A 35 2.03 -1.51 -8.20
N TYR A 36 3.13 -0.75 -8.23
CA TYR A 36 3.04 0.70 -8.41
C TYR A 36 2.81 1.06 -9.88
N ASN A 37 2.11 2.18 -10.09
CA ASN A 37 1.91 2.74 -11.43
C ASN A 37 3.21 3.23 -12.07
N GLN A 38 4.17 3.64 -11.25
CA GLN A 38 5.49 4.07 -11.70
C GLN A 38 6.51 2.94 -11.54
N ILE A 39 7.11 2.53 -12.66
CA ILE A 39 8.01 1.36 -12.73
C ILE A 39 9.21 1.45 -11.80
N ILE A 40 9.64 2.66 -11.46
CA ILE A 40 10.78 2.90 -10.55
C ILE A 40 10.52 2.32 -9.15
N TYR A 41 9.27 2.30 -8.68
CA TYR A 41 8.91 1.74 -7.37
C TYR A 41 8.70 0.21 -7.42
N GLY A 42 8.49 -0.34 -8.63
CA GLY A 42 8.46 -1.77 -8.91
C GLY A 42 7.23 -2.49 -8.35
N VAL A 43 7.44 -3.72 -7.86
CA VAL A 43 6.41 -4.55 -7.22
C VAL A 43 6.92 -4.93 -5.83
N LYS A 44 6.08 -4.78 -4.81
CA LYS A 44 6.45 -5.01 -3.40
C LYS A 44 5.42 -5.86 -2.69
N LYS A 45 5.88 -6.83 -1.90
CA LYS A 45 5.03 -7.46 -0.90
C LYS A 45 4.80 -6.48 0.23
N VAL A 46 3.55 -6.29 0.60
CA VAL A 46 3.10 -5.43 1.69
C VAL A 46 2.18 -6.23 2.58
N ARG A 47 2.32 -6.05 3.89
CA ARG A 47 1.43 -6.68 4.86
C ARG A 47 0.52 -5.59 5.44
N PHE A 48 -0.78 -5.73 5.22
CA PHE A 48 -1.79 -4.86 5.78
C PHE A 48 -2.40 -5.51 6.99
N LYS A 49 -2.30 -4.88 8.16
CA LYS A 49 -3.15 -5.26 9.28
C LYS A 49 -4.58 -4.80 8.97
N VAL A 50 -5.53 -5.72 8.97
CA VAL A 50 -6.94 -5.44 8.72
C VAL A 50 -7.73 -5.68 10.00
N GLU A 51 -8.38 -4.66 10.53
CA GLU A 51 -9.29 -4.75 11.68
C GLU A 51 -10.68 -4.27 11.22
N ASP A 52 -11.73 -5.05 11.51
CA ASP A 52 -13.11 -4.78 11.07
C ASP A 52 -13.26 -4.54 9.55
N GLY A 53 -12.54 -5.33 8.74
CA GLY A 53 -12.57 -5.20 7.27
C GLY A 53 -11.93 -3.91 6.75
N LYS A 54 -11.23 -3.16 7.61
CA LYS A 54 -10.54 -1.92 7.27
C LYS A 54 -9.05 -2.07 7.51
N VAL A 55 -8.24 -1.62 6.54
CA VAL A 55 -6.80 -1.55 6.72
C VAL A 55 -6.47 -0.53 7.82
N VAL A 56 -5.81 -1.00 8.88
CA VAL A 56 -5.37 -0.18 10.02
C VAL A 56 -3.88 0.13 10.00
N LYS A 57 -3.04 -0.70 9.34
CA LYS A 57 -1.59 -0.46 9.27
C LYS A 57 -0.93 -1.16 8.09
N TYR A 58 0.07 -0.54 7.47
CA TYR A 58 1.04 -1.29 6.68
C TYR A 58 2.45 -0.69 6.76
N GLN A 59 3.44 -1.57 6.58
CA GLN A 59 4.84 -1.20 6.44
C GLN A 59 5.23 -1.32 4.97
N MET A 60 5.64 -0.20 4.38
CA MET A 60 6.14 -0.15 3.02
C MET A 60 7.63 0.20 3.06
N GLN A 61 8.46 -0.72 2.58
CA GLN A 61 9.86 -0.41 2.27
C GLN A 61 9.99 -0.13 0.78
N VAL A 62 10.21 1.15 0.46
CA VAL A 62 10.73 1.54 -0.85
C VAL A 62 12.23 1.19 -0.88
N ALA A 63 12.79 0.93 -2.05
CA ALA A 63 14.21 0.64 -2.17
C ALA A 63 15.07 1.85 -1.77
N ASP A 64 16.19 1.61 -1.09
CA ASP A 64 17.04 2.64 -0.45
C ASP A 64 17.56 3.73 -1.41
N PHE A 65 17.57 3.48 -2.72
CA PHE A 65 18.00 4.42 -3.76
C PHE A 65 16.89 5.37 -4.26
N ILE A 66 15.63 5.11 -3.90
CA ILE A 66 14.48 5.96 -4.24
C ILE A 66 13.99 6.70 -3.01
N ASP A 67 13.86 6.00 -1.88
CA ASP A 67 13.48 6.61 -0.62
C ASP A 67 13.94 5.74 0.55
N ARG A 68 14.69 6.32 1.50
CA ARG A 68 15.16 5.64 2.72
C ARG A 68 14.09 5.64 3.82
N MET A 69 12.97 6.31 3.62
CA MET A 69 11.91 6.40 4.61
C MET A 69 11.06 5.13 4.61
N ARG A 70 10.87 4.57 5.82
CA ARG A 70 9.83 3.57 6.07
C ARG A 70 8.52 4.31 6.25
N TYR A 71 7.66 4.21 5.25
CA TYR A 71 6.31 4.73 5.39
C TYR A 71 5.52 3.83 6.33
N THR A 72 5.23 4.35 7.51
CA THR A 72 4.28 3.75 8.44
C THR A 72 3.00 4.56 8.31
N PHE A 73 2.00 3.98 7.65
CA PHE A 73 0.68 4.59 7.58
C PHE A 73 -0.13 4.10 8.77
N ASP A 74 -0.34 4.99 9.74
CA ASP A 74 -1.35 4.82 10.77
C ASP A 74 -2.61 5.56 10.29
N ARG A 75 -3.71 4.83 10.14
CA ARG A 75 -5.00 5.46 9.90
C ARG A 75 -5.39 6.18 11.20
N ILE A 76 -5.48 7.51 11.18
CA ILE A 76 -6.11 8.26 12.28
C ILE A 76 -7.60 7.94 12.24
N THR A 77 -8.05 7.10 13.16
CA THR A 77 -9.47 6.95 13.49
C THR A 77 -9.94 8.25 14.12
N LYS A 78 -10.88 8.94 13.46
CA LYS A 78 -11.74 9.93 14.11
C LYS A 78 -13.16 9.37 14.14
#